data_AF-A0A7W8W0U1-F1
#
_entry.id   AF-A0A7W8W0U1-F1
#
_cell.length_a   1.000
_cell.length_b   1.000
_cell.length_c   1.000
_cell.angle_alpha   90.00
_cell.angle_beta   90.00
_cell.angle_gamma   90.00
#
_symmetry.space_group_name_H-M   'P 1'
#
loop_
_entity.id
_entity.type
_entity.pdbx_description
1 polymer ?
#
loop_
_entity_poly.entity_id
_entity_poly.type
_entity_poly.pdbx_seq_one_letter_code
_entity_poly.pdbx_strand_id
1 'polypeptide(L)'
;MPRPASSQRFEALNQIRKYMLEHGEQEGARLAKLDGYKHINKATWSQWCKLVREEDRQLAIDVIRNVPHPGVPAGQAPSFTPITPATPEQRVAVRRALDFFRKIRVMVDDAQMLADYSMTVDSTTGVRKVKNPVMLAQSHKMRAVTLTLALKHAEAVWNQERMEELYNAVIGAIGEVDRGLQRAALEKLRELNERRGGAAKFGIGVVSETEAAGL
;
A
#
# COMPACT_ATOMS: atom_id res chain seq x y z
N MET A 1 4.05 38.49 0.87
CA MET A 1 3.82 37.50 -0.20
C MET A 1 2.89 36.42 0.34
N PRO A 2 1.78 36.10 -0.34
CA PRO A 2 0.78 35.15 0.17
C PRO A 2 1.40 33.76 0.29
N ARG A 3 1.09 33.08 1.41
CA ARG A 3 1.49 31.70 1.68
C ARG A 3 0.88 30.80 0.59
N PRO A 4 1.67 30.04 -0.18
CA PRO A 4 1.12 29.22 -1.26
C PRO A 4 0.10 28.21 -0.69
N ALA A 5 -0.98 27.98 -1.45
CA ALA A 5 -2.04 27.05 -1.10
C ALA A 5 -1.46 25.64 -0.81
N SER A 6 -2.06 24.93 0.16
CA SER A 6 -1.55 23.66 0.68
C SER A 6 -1.32 22.59 -0.40
N SER A 7 -2.13 22.59 -1.47
CA SER A 7 -2.00 21.67 -2.62
C SER A 7 -0.77 21.95 -3.48
N GLN A 8 -0.54 23.21 -3.86
CA GLN A 8 0.60 23.62 -4.69
C GLN A 8 1.95 23.36 -3.99
N ARG A 9 1.98 23.51 -2.66
CA ARG A 9 3.16 23.17 -1.86
C ARG A 9 3.44 21.67 -1.88
N PHE A 10 2.41 20.83 -1.75
CA PHE A 10 2.57 19.38 -1.73
C PHE A 10 3.09 18.83 -3.07
N GLU A 11 2.53 19.31 -4.19
CA GLU A 11 2.99 18.96 -5.53
C GLU A 11 4.45 19.37 -5.75
N ALA A 12 4.83 20.58 -5.32
CA ALA A 12 6.20 21.05 -5.42
C ALA A 12 7.19 20.20 -4.63
N LEU A 13 6.87 19.78 -3.41
CA LEU A 13 7.74 18.92 -2.59
C LEU A 13 7.96 17.56 -3.25
N ASN A 14 6.93 16.96 -3.84
CA ASN A 14 7.04 15.69 -4.57
C ASN A 14 7.87 15.81 -5.85
N GLN A 15 7.73 16.92 -6.56
CA GLN A 15 8.52 17.17 -7.77
C GLN A 15 9.99 17.44 -7.44
N ILE A 16 10.26 18.20 -6.37
CA ILE A 16 11.62 18.38 -5.84
C ILE A 16 12.26 17.03 -5.51
N ARG A 17 11.55 16.14 -4.79
CA ARG A 17 12.02 14.78 -4.48
C ARG A 17 12.39 13.99 -5.73
N LYS A 18 11.48 13.96 -6.71
CA LYS A 18 11.67 13.22 -7.96
C LYS A 18 12.96 13.66 -8.67
N TYR A 19 13.12 14.97 -8.88
CA TYR A 19 14.29 15.50 -9.58
C TYR A 19 15.59 15.33 -8.78
N MET A 20 15.55 15.44 -7.44
CA MET A 20 16.73 15.22 -6.59
C MET A 20 17.19 13.75 -6.62
N LEU A 21 16.25 12.80 -6.77
CA LEU A 21 16.55 11.39 -6.99
C LEU A 21 17.16 11.12 -8.37
N GLU A 22 16.62 11.73 -9.43
CA GLU A 22 17.03 11.44 -10.81
C GLU A 22 18.35 12.11 -11.21
N HIS A 23 18.63 13.30 -10.67
CA HIS A 23 19.76 14.14 -11.11
C HIS A 23 20.72 14.54 -9.98
N GLY A 24 20.48 14.07 -8.76
CA GLY A 24 21.24 14.43 -7.58
C GLY A 24 20.74 15.72 -6.90
N GLU A 25 21.21 15.96 -5.68
CA GLU A 25 20.61 16.91 -4.75
C GLU A 25 20.61 18.37 -5.23
N GLN A 26 21.72 18.82 -5.82
CA GLN A 26 21.88 20.21 -6.25
C GLN A 26 21.28 20.44 -7.65
N GLU A 27 21.57 19.52 -8.57
CA GLU A 27 21.12 19.64 -9.96
C GLU A 27 19.62 19.34 -10.10
N GLY A 28 19.11 18.37 -9.33
CA GLY A 28 17.68 18.10 -9.24
C GLY A 28 16.87 19.26 -8.68
N ALA A 29 17.35 19.92 -7.62
CA ALA A 29 16.69 21.11 -7.08
C ALA A 29 16.71 22.30 -8.06
N ARG A 30 17.74 22.38 -8.92
CA ARG A 30 17.83 23.40 -9.98
C ARG A 30 16.85 23.11 -11.11
N LEU A 31 16.82 21.86 -11.59
CA LEU A 31 15.95 21.41 -12.68
C LEU A 31 14.47 21.48 -12.28
N ALA A 32 14.11 21.03 -11.08
CA ALA A 32 12.73 21.17 -10.58
C ALA A 32 12.27 22.62 -10.54
N LYS A 33 13.16 23.57 -10.20
CA LYS A 33 12.82 25.00 -10.21
C LYS A 33 12.57 25.51 -11.63
N LEU A 34 13.39 25.05 -12.59
CA LEU A 34 13.27 25.44 -13.99
C LEU A 34 12.04 24.84 -14.68
N ASP A 35 11.61 23.66 -14.26
CA ASP A 35 10.52 22.91 -14.90
C ASP A 35 9.13 23.51 -14.61
N GLY A 36 8.87 23.95 -13.38
CA GLY A 36 7.51 24.40 -13.03
C GLY A 36 7.41 25.46 -11.93
N TYR A 37 8.52 25.89 -11.34
CA TYR A 37 8.50 26.70 -10.11
C TYR A 37 9.38 27.95 -10.18
N LYS A 38 9.60 28.50 -11.39
CA LYS A 38 10.39 29.73 -11.61
C LYS A 38 9.81 30.95 -10.90
N HIS A 39 8.49 30.99 -10.76
CA HIS A 39 7.74 32.07 -10.08
C HIS A 39 7.91 32.07 -8.56
N ILE A 40 8.51 31.02 -7.98
CA ILE A 40 8.67 30.91 -6.53
C ILE A 40 9.95 31.63 -6.09
N ASN A 41 9.79 32.48 -5.07
CA ASN A 41 10.91 33.19 -4.44
C ASN A 41 12.01 32.20 -3.99
N LYS A 42 13.27 32.59 -4.19
CA LYS A 42 14.46 31.84 -3.77
C LYS A 42 14.42 31.42 -2.30
N ALA A 43 13.95 32.27 -1.40
CA ALA A 43 13.86 31.95 0.03
C ALA A 43 12.88 30.78 0.29
N THR A 44 11.67 30.85 -0.27
CA THR A 44 10.65 29.81 -0.17
C THR A 44 11.12 28.50 -0.80
N TRP A 45 11.74 28.58 -1.98
CA TRP A 45 12.31 27.42 -2.67
C TRP A 45 13.38 26.72 -1.84
N SER A 46 14.32 27.48 -1.28
CA SER A 46 15.37 26.94 -0.42
C SER A 46 14.79 26.26 0.83
N GLN A 47 13.74 26.83 1.43
CA GLN A 47 13.04 26.23 2.55
C GLN A 47 12.37 24.89 2.16
N TRP A 48 11.81 24.79 0.96
CA TRP A 48 11.20 23.54 0.47
C TRP A 48 12.24 22.47 0.20
N CYS A 49 13.35 22.80 -0.44
CA CYS A 49 14.46 21.87 -0.61
C CYS A 49 15.02 21.40 0.75
N LYS A 50 15.15 22.30 1.72
CA LYS A 50 15.59 21.93 3.09
C LYS A 50 14.60 20.98 3.76
N LEU A 51 13.30 21.24 3.61
CA LEU A 51 12.25 20.42 4.19
C LEU A 51 12.23 19.00 3.59
N VAL A 52 12.38 18.88 2.26
CA VAL A 52 12.52 17.58 1.60
C VAL A 52 13.73 16.80 2.14
N ARG A 53 14.89 17.45 2.28
CA ARG A 53 16.11 16.81 2.81
C ARG A 53 15.92 16.31 4.23
N GLU A 54 15.31 17.12 5.09
CA GLU A 54 15.11 16.76 6.49
C GLU A 54 14.09 15.63 6.63
N GLU A 55 12.98 15.69 5.88
CA GLU A 55 11.97 14.62 5.88
C GLU A 55 12.54 13.31 5.34
N ASP A 56 13.33 13.35 4.26
CA ASP A 56 13.95 12.14 3.70
C ASP A 56 15.03 11.57 4.63
N ARG A 57 15.77 12.42 5.33
CA ARG A 57 16.73 12.02 6.37
C ARG A 57 16.04 11.37 7.56
N GLN A 58 14.94 11.96 8.03
CA GLN A 58 14.15 11.42 9.13
C GLN A 58 13.51 10.09 8.74
N LEU A 59 12.97 9.99 7.53
CA LEU A 59 12.44 8.75 6.98
C LEU A 59 13.51 7.65 6.92
N ALA A 60 14.74 7.98 6.52
CA ALA A 60 15.84 7.02 6.53
C ALA A 60 16.16 6.50 7.95
N ILE A 61 16.18 7.40 8.95
CA ILE A 61 16.36 7.03 10.36
C ILE A 61 15.22 6.14 10.85
N ASP A 62 13.97 6.49 10.53
CA ASP A 62 12.78 5.75 10.97
C ASP A 62 12.70 4.37 10.30
N VAL A 63 13.11 4.26 9.03
CA VAL A 63 13.21 2.97 8.33
C VAL A 63 14.27 2.08 9.00
N ILE A 64 15.44 2.64 9.33
CA ILE A 64 16.49 1.90 10.06
C ILE A 64 15.98 1.42 11.42
N ARG A 65 15.18 2.23 12.11
CA ARG A 65 14.72 1.95 13.47
C ARG A 65 13.55 0.98 13.54
N ASN A 66 12.62 1.07 12.58
CA ASN A 66 11.29 0.48 12.71
C ASN A 66 10.98 -0.63 11.69
N VAL A 67 11.81 -0.84 10.66
CA VAL A 67 11.61 -1.94 9.70
C VAL A 67 12.37 -3.19 10.19
N PRO A 68 11.67 -4.25 10.66
CA PRO A 68 12.31 -5.48 11.12
C PRO A 68 13.02 -6.15 9.93
N HIS A 69 14.33 -6.33 10.04
CA HIS A 69 15.12 -7.07 9.05
C HIS A 69 15.27 -8.54 9.51
N PRO A 70 15.07 -9.52 8.63
CA PRO A 70 15.36 -10.92 8.95
C PRO A 70 16.84 -11.08 9.30
N GLY A 71 17.15 -11.40 10.57
CA GLY A 71 18.49 -11.77 11.03
C GLY A 71 19.39 -10.67 11.60
N VAL A 72 18.90 -9.44 11.87
CA VAL A 72 19.73 -8.37 12.45
C VAL A 72 19.04 -7.72 13.67
N PRO A 73 19.68 -7.66 14.85
CA PRO A 73 19.14 -6.95 16.02
C PRO A 73 18.93 -5.46 15.76
N ALA A 74 17.89 -4.87 16.37
CA ALA A 74 17.58 -3.45 16.26
C ALA A 74 18.80 -2.58 16.63
N GLY A 75 19.21 -1.68 15.72
CA GLY A 75 20.33 -0.75 15.92
C GLY A 75 21.68 -1.17 15.31
N GLN A 76 21.78 -2.33 14.63
CA GLN A 76 23.01 -2.79 13.96
C GLN A 76 22.85 -3.04 12.45
N ALA A 77 21.88 -2.41 11.80
CA ALA A 77 21.71 -2.54 10.36
C ALA A 77 22.89 -1.86 9.61
N PRO A 78 23.60 -2.55 8.69
CA PRO A 78 24.64 -1.93 7.87
C PRO A 78 24.03 -0.82 6.99
N SER A 79 24.80 0.25 6.74
CA SER A 79 24.33 1.34 5.88
C SER A 79 24.14 0.83 4.46
N PHE A 80 22.91 0.92 3.98
CA PHE A 80 22.53 0.83 2.57
C PHE A 80 22.85 -0.52 1.91
N THR A 81 21.98 -1.51 2.12
CA THR A 81 21.50 -2.25 0.94
C THR A 81 20.66 -1.26 0.14
N PRO A 82 20.92 -1.05 -1.16
CA PRO A 82 20.00 -0.28 -1.98
C PRO A 82 18.65 -0.93 -1.81
N ILE A 83 17.64 -0.14 -1.42
CA ILE A 83 16.24 -0.55 -1.61
C ILE A 83 16.18 -0.89 -3.08
N THR A 84 16.24 -2.18 -3.43
CA THR A 84 16.04 -2.63 -4.79
C THR A 84 14.71 -2.00 -5.17
N PRO A 85 14.70 -1.01 -6.08
CA PRO A 85 13.51 -0.21 -6.29
C PRO A 85 12.44 -1.21 -6.66
N ALA A 86 11.38 -1.28 -5.84
CA ALA A 86 10.30 -2.21 -6.03
C ALA A 86 9.97 -2.24 -7.52
N THR A 87 9.95 -3.42 -8.14
CA THR A 87 9.73 -3.52 -9.58
C THR A 87 8.44 -2.76 -9.93
N PRO A 88 8.28 -2.23 -11.15
CA PRO A 88 7.04 -1.56 -11.54
C PRO A 88 5.78 -2.36 -11.13
N GLU A 89 5.86 -3.68 -11.20
CA GLU A 89 4.84 -4.64 -10.76
C GLU A 89 4.61 -4.61 -9.24
N GLN A 90 5.66 -4.66 -8.43
CA GLN A 90 5.57 -4.54 -6.97
C GLN A 90 5.00 -3.17 -6.55
N ARG A 91 5.36 -2.09 -7.25
CA ARG A 91 4.79 -0.76 -7.02
C ARG A 91 3.31 -0.69 -7.37
N VAL A 92 2.87 -1.32 -8.46
CA VAL A 92 1.46 -1.42 -8.83
C VAL A 92 0.70 -2.28 -7.81
N ALA A 93 1.27 -3.39 -7.34
CA ALA A 93 0.65 -4.24 -6.32
C ALA A 93 0.47 -3.48 -4.99
N VAL A 94 1.52 -2.81 -4.49
CA VAL A 94 1.44 -1.97 -3.29
C VAL A 94 0.43 -0.84 -3.47
N ARG A 95 0.41 -0.18 -4.63
CA ARG A 95 -0.57 0.88 -4.94
C ARG A 95 -2.00 0.34 -4.96
N ARG A 96 -2.23 -0.85 -5.54
CA ARG A 96 -3.54 -1.53 -5.55
C ARG A 96 -3.99 -1.93 -4.14
N ALA A 97 -3.08 -2.41 -3.29
CA ALA A 97 -3.37 -2.74 -1.90
C ALA A 97 -3.70 -1.48 -1.07
N LEU A 98 -2.94 -0.40 -1.25
CA LEU A 98 -3.25 0.91 -0.65
C LEU A 98 -4.60 1.45 -1.15
N ASP A 99 -4.93 1.23 -2.42
CA ASP A 99 -6.24 1.55 -2.98
C ASP A 99 -7.37 0.68 -2.40
N PHE A 100 -7.10 -0.58 -2.04
CA PHE A 100 -8.10 -1.48 -1.44
C PHE A 100 -8.55 -0.99 -0.07
N PHE A 101 -7.64 -0.73 0.86
CA PHE A 101 -7.99 -0.24 2.19
C PHE A 101 -8.61 1.17 2.14
N ARG A 102 -8.15 2.01 1.20
CA ARG A 102 -8.77 3.31 0.93
C ARG A 102 -10.23 3.13 0.49
N LYS A 103 -10.52 2.20 -0.42
CA LYS A 103 -11.89 1.89 -0.85
C LYS A 103 -12.74 1.30 0.27
N ILE A 104 -12.18 0.42 1.11
CA ILE A 104 -12.89 -0.08 2.30
C ILE A 104 -13.27 1.06 3.24
N ARG A 105 -12.36 2.00 3.50
CA ARG A 105 -12.68 3.16 4.33
C ARG A 105 -13.83 3.97 3.76
N VAL A 106 -13.79 4.28 2.46
CA VAL A 106 -14.90 4.99 1.79
C VAL A 106 -16.23 4.23 1.95
N MET A 107 -16.25 2.90 1.76
CA MET A 107 -17.46 2.11 1.95
C MET A 107 -17.98 2.13 3.40
N VAL A 108 -17.08 2.13 4.39
CA VAL A 108 -17.45 2.27 5.80
C VAL A 108 -18.03 3.66 6.07
N ASP A 109 -17.42 4.71 5.53
CA ASP A 109 -17.87 6.09 5.68
C ASP A 109 -19.25 6.30 5.03
N ASP A 110 -19.47 5.75 3.83
CA ASP A 110 -20.76 5.79 3.15
C ASP A 110 -21.85 5.06 3.94
N ALA A 111 -21.52 3.89 4.51
CA ALA A 111 -22.46 3.15 5.35
C ALA A 111 -22.74 3.88 6.67
N GLN A 112 -21.75 4.59 7.23
CA GLN A 112 -21.93 5.44 8.41
C GLN A 112 -22.82 6.65 8.09
N MET A 113 -22.62 7.30 6.94
CA MET A 113 -23.47 8.40 6.49
C MET A 113 -24.94 7.96 6.35
N LEU A 114 -25.18 6.75 5.81
CA LEU A 114 -26.53 6.19 5.72
C LEU A 114 -27.13 5.89 7.11
N ALA A 115 -26.31 5.41 8.04
CA ALA A 115 -26.73 5.19 9.42
C ALA A 115 -27.10 6.51 10.10
N ASP A 116 -26.29 7.56 9.95
CA ASP A 116 -26.55 8.88 10.51
C ASP A 116 -27.82 9.51 9.92
N TYR A 117 -28.05 9.36 8.61
CA TYR A 117 -29.30 9.79 7.97
C TYR A 117 -30.54 9.06 8.52
N SER A 118 -30.38 7.78 8.86
CA SER A 118 -31.48 6.93 9.34
C SER A 118 -31.89 7.21 10.79
N MET A 119 -31.12 8.02 11.51
CA MET A 119 -31.29 8.32 12.93
C MET A 119 -31.45 9.82 13.16
N THR A 120 -32.22 10.19 14.17
CA THR A 120 -32.28 11.57 14.67
C THR A 120 -31.70 11.58 16.08
N VAL A 121 -30.86 12.56 16.39
CA VAL A 121 -30.36 12.80 17.75
C VAL A 121 -31.19 13.92 18.35
N ASP A 122 -31.83 13.66 19.48
CA ASP A 122 -32.46 14.72 20.27
C ASP A 122 -31.38 15.64 20.84
N SER A 123 -31.43 16.92 20.49
CA SER A 123 -30.42 17.91 20.89
C SER A 123 -30.44 18.22 22.39
N THR A 124 -31.52 17.91 23.09
CA THR A 124 -31.68 18.21 24.52
C THR A 124 -31.31 17.02 25.41
N THR A 125 -31.66 15.81 25.00
CA THR A 125 -31.42 14.58 25.77
C THR A 125 -30.25 13.75 25.26
N GLY A 126 -29.77 14.04 24.03
CA GLY A 126 -28.76 13.22 23.34
C GLY A 126 -29.28 11.85 22.89
N VAL A 127 -30.55 11.54 23.13
CA VAL A 127 -31.13 10.23 22.84
C VAL A 127 -31.25 10.06 21.33
N ARG A 128 -30.78 8.91 20.85
CA ARG A 128 -30.86 8.50 19.46
C ARG A 128 -32.19 7.83 19.18
N LYS A 129 -32.97 8.38 18.25
CA LYS A 129 -34.24 7.80 17.77
C LYS A 129 -34.10 7.36 16.32
N VAL A 130 -34.59 6.15 16.01
CA VAL A 130 -34.63 5.67 14.63
C VAL A 130 -35.70 6.43 13.86
N LYS A 131 -35.30 7.09 12.77
CA LYS A 131 -36.18 7.83 11.86
C LYS A 131 -36.60 6.95 10.68
N ASN A 132 -35.66 6.18 10.13
CA ASN A 132 -35.90 5.28 9.01
C ASN A 132 -35.29 3.89 9.28
N PRO A 133 -36.09 2.94 9.80
CA PRO A 133 -35.63 1.60 10.13
C PRO A 133 -35.07 0.83 8.92
N VAL A 134 -35.62 1.04 7.73
CA VAL A 134 -35.21 0.35 6.51
C VAL A 134 -33.79 0.77 6.11
N MET A 135 -33.52 2.09 6.12
CA MET A 135 -32.18 2.61 5.80
C MET A 135 -31.16 2.26 6.87
N LEU A 136 -31.58 2.21 8.15
CA LEU A 136 -30.71 1.74 9.23
C LEU A 136 -30.31 0.27 9.02
N ALA A 137 -31.27 -0.60 8.71
CA ALA A 137 -31.01 -2.00 8.41
C ALA A 137 -30.08 -2.17 7.19
N GLN A 138 -30.30 -1.38 6.12
CA GLN A 138 -29.45 -1.39 4.95
C GLN A 138 -28.02 -0.93 5.27
N SER A 139 -27.86 0.10 6.11
CA SER A 139 -26.54 0.57 6.57
C SER A 139 -25.78 -0.53 7.31
N HIS A 140 -26.46 -1.30 8.17
CA HIS A 140 -25.86 -2.42 8.89
C HIS A 140 -25.47 -3.55 7.95
N LYS A 141 -26.32 -3.87 6.97
CA LYS A 141 -26.01 -4.87 5.94
C LYS A 141 -24.78 -4.49 5.13
N MET A 142 -24.66 -3.22 4.71
CA MET A 142 -23.49 -2.71 4.00
C MET A 142 -22.23 -2.85 4.85
N ARG A 143 -22.27 -2.44 6.13
CA ARG A 143 -21.14 -2.60 7.05
C ARG A 143 -20.73 -4.06 7.20
N ALA A 144 -21.68 -4.98 7.36
CA ALA A 144 -21.40 -6.40 7.49
C ALA A 144 -20.69 -6.97 6.24
N VAL A 145 -21.13 -6.58 5.05
CA VAL A 145 -20.48 -6.97 3.79
C VAL A 145 -19.06 -6.41 3.72
N THR A 146 -18.87 -5.12 4.05
CA THR A 146 -17.54 -4.49 4.03
C THR A 146 -16.57 -5.13 5.01
N LEU A 147 -17.03 -5.44 6.22
CA LEU A 147 -16.23 -6.16 7.23
C LEU A 147 -15.91 -7.59 6.78
N THR A 148 -16.86 -8.29 6.18
CA THR A 148 -16.63 -9.64 5.63
C THR A 148 -15.58 -9.61 4.53
N LEU A 149 -15.60 -8.60 3.65
CA LEU A 149 -14.59 -8.41 2.61
C LEU A 149 -13.21 -8.15 3.20
N ALA A 150 -13.12 -7.30 4.24
CA ALA A 150 -11.87 -7.05 4.95
C ALA A 150 -11.30 -8.32 5.60
N LEU A 151 -12.16 -9.12 6.23
CA LEU A 151 -11.77 -10.38 6.87
C LEU A 151 -11.25 -11.39 5.85
N LYS A 152 -11.97 -11.58 4.73
CA LYS A 152 -11.53 -12.48 3.64
C LYS A 152 -10.19 -12.06 3.04
N HIS A 153 -9.96 -10.76 2.90
CA HIS A 153 -8.65 -10.24 2.47
C HIS A 153 -7.57 -10.57 3.50
N ALA A 154 -7.82 -10.34 4.80
CA ALA A 154 -6.86 -10.66 5.85
C ALA A 154 -6.54 -12.17 5.91
N GLU A 155 -7.55 -13.02 5.77
CA GLU A 155 -7.40 -14.47 5.68
C GLU A 155 -6.55 -14.89 4.47
N ALA A 156 -6.79 -14.29 3.31
CA ALA A 156 -6.00 -14.57 2.10
C ALA A 156 -4.52 -14.18 2.27
N VAL A 157 -4.26 -13.01 2.87
CA VAL A 157 -2.88 -12.56 3.18
C VAL A 157 -2.22 -13.52 4.16
N TRP A 158 -2.89 -13.86 5.26
CA TRP A 158 -2.38 -14.79 6.26
C TRP A 158 -2.05 -16.17 5.67
N ASN A 159 -2.96 -16.72 4.85
CA ASN A 159 -2.74 -18.00 4.19
C ASN A 159 -1.56 -17.94 3.22
N GLN A 160 -1.39 -16.83 2.50
CA GLN A 160 -0.25 -16.64 1.62
C GLN A 160 1.07 -16.59 2.41
N GLU A 161 1.15 -15.80 3.48
CA GLU A 161 2.32 -15.70 4.35
C GLU A 161 2.70 -17.07 4.93
N ARG A 162 1.73 -17.83 5.43
CA ARG A 162 1.92 -19.20 5.92
C ARG A 162 2.47 -20.16 4.87
N MET A 163 1.96 -20.06 3.63
CA MET A 163 2.45 -20.89 2.53
C MET A 163 3.88 -20.50 2.14
N GLU A 164 4.21 -19.20 2.11
CA GLU A 164 5.56 -18.71 1.87
C GLU A 164 6.54 -19.19 2.96
N GLU A 165 6.15 -19.09 4.24
CA GLU A 165 6.92 -19.62 5.37
C GLU A 165 7.19 -21.13 5.24
N LEU A 166 6.15 -21.90 4.91
CA LEU A 166 6.27 -23.35 4.71
C LEU A 166 7.23 -23.68 3.57
N TYR A 167 7.08 -23.04 2.41
CA TYR A 167 7.97 -23.26 1.27
C TYR A 167 9.42 -22.90 1.61
N ASN A 168 9.64 -21.76 2.27
CA ASN A 168 10.97 -21.33 2.68
C ASN A 168 11.62 -22.32 3.66
N ALA A 169 10.85 -22.83 4.63
CA ALA A 169 11.35 -23.83 5.58
C ALA A 169 11.73 -25.14 4.88
N VAL A 170 10.88 -25.66 3.99
CA VAL A 170 11.16 -26.91 3.26
C VAL A 170 12.35 -26.76 2.32
N ILE A 171 12.40 -25.69 1.54
CA ILE A 171 13.50 -25.41 0.60
C ILE A 171 14.81 -25.16 1.36
N GLY A 172 14.74 -24.50 2.51
CA GLY A 172 15.88 -24.30 3.41
C GLY A 172 16.45 -25.62 3.89
N ALA A 173 15.60 -26.50 4.44
CA ALA A 173 16.02 -27.83 4.92
C ALA A 173 16.62 -28.70 3.80
N ILE A 174 16.08 -28.64 2.58
CA ILE A 174 16.67 -29.34 1.42
C ILE A 174 18.07 -28.77 1.12
N GLY A 175 18.23 -27.45 1.15
CA GLY A 175 19.52 -26.80 0.87
C GLY A 175 20.63 -27.11 1.87
N GLU A 176 20.27 -27.45 3.11
CA GLU A 176 21.22 -27.92 4.13
C GLU A 176 21.76 -29.31 3.80
N VAL A 177 20.97 -30.17 3.17
CA VAL A 177 21.34 -31.55 2.81
C VAL A 177 21.98 -31.61 1.42
N ASP A 178 21.35 -31.00 0.41
CA ASP A 178 21.81 -30.98 -0.97
C ASP A 178 21.35 -29.72 -1.72
N ARG A 179 22.31 -28.86 -2.06
CA ARG A 179 22.08 -27.62 -2.83
C ARG A 179 21.71 -27.87 -4.30
N GLY A 180 22.12 -29.00 -4.89
CA GLY A 180 21.71 -29.40 -6.23
C GLY A 180 20.23 -29.72 -6.28
N LEU A 181 19.76 -30.52 -5.32
CA LEU A 181 18.35 -30.85 -5.16
C LEU A 181 17.50 -29.61 -4.83
N GLN A 182 18.02 -28.69 -4.01
CA GLN A 182 17.36 -27.41 -3.72
C GLN A 182 17.09 -26.59 -4.99
N ARG A 183 18.09 -26.48 -5.88
CA ARG A 183 17.94 -25.77 -7.17
C ARG A 183 16.92 -26.44 -8.07
N ALA A 184 16.97 -27.76 -8.19
CA ALA A 184 16.00 -28.52 -8.99
C ALA A 184 14.57 -28.38 -8.46
N ALA A 185 14.39 -28.35 -7.14
CA ALA A 185 13.09 -28.12 -6.51
C ALA A 185 12.55 -26.70 -6.79
N LEU A 186 13.41 -25.68 -6.71
CA LEU A 186 13.07 -24.30 -7.05
C LEU A 186 12.68 -24.14 -8.52
N GLU A 187 13.39 -24.78 -9.44
CA GLU A 187 13.05 -24.78 -10.87
C GLU A 187 11.68 -25.40 -11.13
N LYS A 188 11.40 -26.58 -10.54
CA LYS A 188 10.07 -27.20 -10.66
C LYS A 188 8.95 -26.35 -10.08
N LEU A 189 9.19 -25.67 -8.95
CA LEU A 189 8.21 -24.75 -8.37
C LEU A 189 7.95 -23.54 -9.27
N ARG A 190 8.99 -23.00 -9.94
CA ARG A 190 8.82 -21.93 -10.94
C ARG A 190 8.01 -22.38 -12.14
N GLU A 191 8.33 -23.54 -12.72
CA GLU A 191 7.57 -24.10 -13.83
C GLU A 191 6.09 -24.34 -13.47
N LEU A 192 5.83 -24.83 -12.25
CA LEU A 192 4.48 -25.03 -11.76
C LEU A 192 3.75 -23.70 -11.59
N ASN A 193 4.44 -22.67 -11.12
CA ASN A 193 3.89 -21.33 -10.98
C ASN A 193 3.65 -20.67 -12.34
N GLU A 194 4.47 -20.91 -13.35
CA GLU A 194 4.26 -20.44 -14.73
C GLU A 194 3.05 -21.13 -15.38
N ARG A 195 2.92 -22.46 -15.20
CA ARG A 195 1.74 -23.23 -15.63
C ARG A 195 0.46 -22.73 -14.97
N ARG A 196 0.51 -22.42 -13.67
CA ARG A 196 -0.62 -21.82 -12.94
C ARG A 196 -0.83 -20.36 -13.32
N GLY A 197 0.22 -19.61 -13.61
CA GLY A 197 0.20 -18.19 -14.01
C GLY A 197 -0.48 -17.95 -15.36
N GLY A 198 -0.45 -18.94 -16.26
CA GLY A 198 -1.28 -18.96 -17.46
C GLY A 198 -2.80 -18.98 -17.16
N ALA A 199 -3.21 -19.62 -16.05
CA ALA A 199 -4.59 -19.66 -15.59
C ALA A 199 -4.94 -18.52 -14.60
N ALA A 200 -3.98 -18.10 -13.76
CA ALA A 200 -4.13 -17.07 -12.74
C ALA A 200 -3.98 -15.63 -13.27
N LYS A 201 -3.72 -15.45 -14.57
CA LYS A 201 -3.81 -14.14 -15.25
C LYS A 201 -5.21 -13.53 -15.16
N PHE A 202 -6.21 -14.33 -14.82
CA PHE A 202 -7.53 -13.91 -14.35
C PHE A 202 -7.60 -14.10 -12.83
N GLY A 203 -7.00 -13.17 -12.07
CA GLY A 203 -7.02 -13.22 -10.62
C GLY A 203 -8.43 -13.12 -10.05
N ILE A 204 -8.62 -13.79 -8.90
CA ILE A 204 -9.84 -13.90 -8.08
C ILE A 204 -10.81 -14.90 -8.68
N GLY A 205 -11.23 -15.88 -7.85
CA GLY A 205 -12.21 -16.91 -8.20
C GLY A 205 -13.53 -16.33 -8.70
N VAL A 206 -13.56 -16.01 -9.98
CA VAL A 206 -14.76 -15.86 -10.79
C VAL A 206 -14.79 -17.13 -11.61
N VAL A 207 -15.72 -18.03 -11.25
CA VAL A 207 -16.13 -19.15 -12.09
C VAL A 207 -16.36 -18.56 -13.49
N SER A 208 -15.67 -19.06 -14.51
CA SER A 208 -15.94 -18.60 -15.85
C SER A 208 -17.39 -18.95 -16.17
N GLU A 209 -18.19 -17.97 -16.57
CA GLU A 209 -19.60 -18.16 -16.93
C GLU A 209 -19.78 -19.17 -18.08
N THR A 210 -18.69 -19.62 -18.70
CA THR A 210 -18.68 -20.70 -19.69
C THR A 210 -18.92 -22.11 -19.12
N GLU A 211 -18.83 -22.33 -17.79
CA GLU A 211 -19.24 -23.62 -17.17
C GLU A 211 -20.71 -23.63 -16.68
N ALA A 212 -21.40 -22.48 -16.64
CA ALA A 212 -22.80 -22.40 -16.21
C ALA A 212 -23.82 -22.60 -17.35
N ALA A 213 -23.38 -22.68 -18.60
CA ALA A 213 -24.23 -22.88 -19.78
C ALA A 213 -24.24 -24.34 -20.29
N GLY A 214 -23.81 -25.29 -19.45
CA GLY A 214 -23.67 -26.71 -19.80
C GLY A 214 -24.41 -27.68 -18.88
N LEU A 215 -25.50 -27.25 -18.23
CA LEU A 215 -26.47 -28.11 -17.56
C LEU A 215 -27.90 -27.65 -17.88
#